data_AF-A8DZW7-F1
#
_entry.id   AF-A8DZW7-F1
#
_cell.length_a   1.000
_cell.length_b   1.000
_cell.length_c   1.000
_cell.angle_alpha   90.00
_cell.angle_beta   90.00
_cell.angle_gamma   90.00
#
_symmetry.space_group_name_H-M   'P 1'
#
loop_
_entity.id
_entity.type
_entity.pdbx_description
1 polymer ?
#
loop_
_entity_poly.entity_id
_entity_poly.type
_entity_poly.pdbx_seq_one_letter_code
_entity_poly.pdbx_strand_id
1 'polypeptide(L)' 'WNIISSLGSLISLISVILLLFIMWEALSVQRKSLGSLNVGSSIEWMQSLPPAEHSYDELPMLTAQ' A
#
# COMPACT_ATOMS: atom_id res chain seq x y z
N TRP A 1 7.65 -21.50 -26.79
CA TRP A 1 7.48 -20.05 -26.61
C TRP A 1 6.03 -19.62 -26.56
N ASN A 2 5.18 -19.87 -27.57
CA ASN A 2 3.77 -19.42 -27.55
C ASN A 2 2.94 -19.98 -26.39
N ILE A 3 3.09 -21.28 -26.07
CA ILE A 3 2.36 -21.92 -24.97
C ILE A 3 2.77 -21.34 -23.60
N ILE A 4 4.07 -21.07 -23.43
CA ILE A 4 4.61 -20.47 -22.20
C ILE A 4 4.14 -19.02 -22.08
N SER A 5 4.14 -18.28 -23.19
CA SER A 5 3.62 -16.91 -23.25
C SER A 5 2.12 -16.85 -22.94
N SER A 6 1.31 -17.79 -23.44
CA SER A 6 -0.13 -17.85 -23.14
C SER A 6 -0.43 -18.25 -21.70
N LEU A 7 0.40 -19.10 -21.08
CA LEU A 7 0.29 -19.41 -19.66
C LEU A 7 0.61 -18.17 -18.81
N GLY A 8 1.65 -17.41 -19.18
CA GLY A 8 2.00 -16.16 -18.52
C GLY A 8 0.89 -15.10 -18.61
N SER A 9 0.22 -14.97 -19.76
CA SER A 9 -0.90 -14.02 -19.90
C SER A 9 -2.11 -14.39 -19.05
N LEU A 10 -2.42 -15.69 -18.93
CA LEU A 10 -3.49 -16.16 -18.03
C LEU A 10 -3.17 -15.84 -16.57
N ILE A 11 -1.93 -16.10 -16.12
CA ILE A 11 -1.48 -15.79 -14.75
C ILE A 11 -1.58 -14.28 -14.49
N SER A 12 -1.15 -13.46 -15.44
CA SER A 12 -1.26 -12.00 -15.34
C SER A 12 -2.72 -11.54 -15.22
N LEU A 13 -3.61 -12.10 -16.03
CA LEU A 13 -5.04 -11.78 -15.98
C LEU A 13 -5.65 -12.14 -14.62
N ILE A 14 -5.34 -13.33 -14.08
CA ILE A 14 -5.81 -13.75 -12.77
C ILE A 14 -5.27 -12.83 -11.67
N SER A 15 -4.00 -12.43 -11.75
CA SER A 15 -3.36 -11.51 -10.79
C SER A 15 -4.09 -10.17 -10.71
N VAL A 16 -4.45 -9.58 -11.87
CA VAL A 16 -5.18 -8.30 -11.89
C VAL A 16 -6.58 -8.45 -11.31
N ILE A 17 -7.30 -9.53 -11.61
CA ILE A 17 -8.64 -9.77 -11.03
C ILE A 17 -8.54 -9.90 -9.50
N LEU A 18 -7.54 -10.61 -8.99
CA LEU A 18 -7.31 -10.75 -7.56
C LEU A 18 -6.97 -9.40 -6.90
N LEU A 19 -6.12 -8.59 -7.53
CA LEU A 19 -5.77 -7.26 -7.05
C LEU A 19 -7.03 -6.39 -6.89
N LEU A 20 -7.89 -6.36 -7.91
CA LEU A 20 -9.15 -5.60 -7.88
C LEU A 20 -10.08 -6.09 -6.76
N PHE A 21 -10.20 -7.41 -6.58
CA PHE A 21 -11.03 -7.99 -5.53
C PHE A 21 -10.55 -7.60 -4.13
N ILE A 22 -9.24 -7.70 -3.87
CA ILE A 22 -8.66 -7.34 -2.57
C ILE A 22 -8.86 -5.83 -2.28
N MET A 23 -8.66 -4.97 -3.27
CA MET A 23 -8.91 -3.53 -3.10
C MET A 23 -10.38 -3.24 -2.81
N TRP A 24 -11.30 -3.84 -3.57
CA TRP A 24 -12.73 -3.66 -3.37
C TRP A 24 -13.19 -4.12 -1.98
N GLU A 25 -12.74 -5.29 -1.54
CA GLU A 25 -13.05 -5.84 -0.23
C GLU A 25 -12.52 -4.95 0.91
N ALA A 26 -11.27 -4.50 0.80
CA ALA A 26 -10.65 -3.62 1.79
C ALA A 26 -11.41 -2.29 1.95
N LEU A 27 -11.86 -1.69 0.84
CA LEU A 27 -12.65 -0.47 0.84
C LEU A 27 -14.07 -0.68 1.39
N SER A 28 -14.72 -1.79 1.01
CA SER A 28 -16.08 -2.12 1.45
C SER A 28 -16.17 -2.35 2.96
N VAL A 29 -15.15 -3.00 3.54
CA VAL A 29 -15.06 -3.29 4.98
C VAL A 29 -14.39 -2.14 5.77
N GLN A 30 -13.91 -1.09 5.09
CA GLN A 30 -13.15 0.01 5.68
C GLN A 30 -12.02 -0.48 6.60
N ARG A 31 -11.24 -1.45 6.11
CA ARG A 31 -10.19 -2.10 6.93
C ARG A 31 -9.14 -1.06 7.34
N LYS A 32 -9.05 -0.77 8.64
CA LYS A 32 -8.01 0.09 9.20
C LYS A 32 -6.65 -0.62 9.06
N SER A 33 -5.63 0.13 8.67
CA SER A 33 -4.24 -0.36 8.65
C SER A 33 -3.74 -0.58 10.09
N LEU A 34 -3.07 -1.71 10.33
CA LEU A 34 -2.49 -2.03 11.64
C LEU A 34 -1.22 -1.20 11.95
N GLY A 35 -0.57 -0.66 10.92
CA GLY A 35 0.65 0.15 11.02
C GLY A 35 1.46 0.11 9.73
N SER A 36 2.49 0.95 9.64
CA SER A 36 3.46 0.93 8.54
C SER A 36 4.53 -0.14 8.80
N LEU A 37 4.82 -0.96 7.79
CA LEU A 37 5.97 -1.90 7.79
C LEU A 37 7.23 -1.26 7.18
N ASN A 38 7.18 0.04 6.86
CA ASN A 38 8.28 0.72 6.19
C ASN A 38 9.40 1.03 7.17
N VAL A 39 10.64 0.99 6.66
CA VAL A 39 11.78 1.61 7.35
C VAL A 39 11.52 3.12 7.29
N GLY A 40 11.50 3.80 8.43
CA GLY A 40 11.08 5.21 8.59
C GLY A 40 11.99 6.25 7.93
N SER A 41 12.38 6.03 6.68
CA SER A 41 13.27 6.89 5.89
C SER A 41 12.61 8.19 5.43
N SER A 42 11.28 8.20 5.27
CA SER A 42 10.51 9.41 5.00
C SER A 42 9.54 9.73 6.13
N ILE A 43 9.30 11.04 6.34
CA ILE A 43 8.48 11.57 7.44
C ILE A 43 7.01 11.13 7.34
N GLU A 44 6.50 10.90 6.12
CA GLU A 44 5.12 10.45 5.87
C GLU A 44 4.78 9.13 6.56
N TRP A 45 5.77 8.25 6.77
CA TRP A 45 5.57 6.97 7.44
C TRP A 45 5.42 7.08 8.96
N MET A 46 5.67 8.26 9.52
CA MET A 46 5.48 8.56 10.95
C MET A 46 4.09 9.15 11.24
N GLN A 47 3.24 9.36 10.23
CA GLN A 47 1.87 9.85 10.42
C GLN A 47 0.92 8.77 10.93
N SER A 48 -0.17 9.20 11.58
CA SER A 48 -1.31 8.34 11.89
C SER A 48 -2.03 7.91 10.61
N LEU A 49 -2.67 6.74 10.65
CA LEU A 49 -3.49 6.23 9.56
C LEU A 49 -4.94 6.07 10.05
N PRO A 50 -5.89 6.92 9.61
CA PRO A 50 -5.75 8.05 8.69
C PRO A 50 -5.07 9.28 9.33
N PRO A 51 -4.50 10.18 8.53
CA PRO A 51 -3.97 11.44 9.04
C PRO A 51 -5.12 12.32 9.56
N ALA A 52 -4.90 13.04 10.65
CA ALA A 52 -5.75 14.15 11.02
C ALA A 52 -5.54 15.30 10.01
N GLU A 53 -6.59 16.08 9.75
CA GLU A 53 -6.49 17.28 8.91
C GLU A 53 -5.42 18.23 9.49
N HIS A 54 -4.61 18.81 8.60
CA HIS A 54 -3.30 19.46 8.86
C HIS A 54 -2.17 18.47 9.19
N SER A 55 -1.40 18.11 8.15
CA SER A 55 -0.44 17.02 8.07
C SER A 55 0.57 16.87 9.22
N TYR A 56 0.94 17.95 9.92
CA TYR A 56 1.81 17.92 11.10
C TYR A 56 1.56 19.17 11.96
N ASP A 57 1.44 18.99 13.28
CA ASP A 57 1.49 20.11 14.23
C ASP A 57 2.92 20.65 14.38
N GLU A 58 3.93 19.76 14.24
CA GLU A 58 5.35 20.07 14.29
C GLU A 58 6.17 19.12 13.40
N LEU A 59 7.24 19.62 12.78
CA LEU A 59 8.13 18.81 11.95
C LEU A 59 9.08 17.99 12.84
N PRO A 60 9.21 16.67 12.64
CA PRO A 60 10.15 15.87 13.41
C PRO A 60 11.60 16.27 13.06
N MET A 61 12.44 16.38 14.09
CA MET A 61 13.86 16.66 13.94
C MET A 61 14.56 15.48 13.24
N LEU A 62 14.97 15.69 11.99
CA LEU A 62 15.76 14.72 11.24
C LEU A 62 17.21 14.76 11.72
N THR A 63 17.60 13.81 12.55
CA THR A 63 19.03 13.50 12.74
C THR A 63 19.44 12.53 11.66
N ALA A 64 20.27 12.98 10.71
CA ALA A 64 20.99 12.07 9.83
C ALA A 64 21.94 11.25 10.71
N GLN A 65 21.71 9.94 10.80
CA GLN A 65 22.70 8.98 11.26
C GLN A 65 23.52 8.47 10.06
#